data_AF-A0A6M4JER8-F1
#
_entry.id   AF-A0A6M4JER8-F1
#
_cell.length_a   1.000
_cell.length_b   1.000
_cell.length_c   1.000
_cell.angle_alpha   90.00
_cell.angle_beta   90.00
_cell.angle_gamma   90.00
#
_symmetry.space_group_name_H-M   'P 1'
#
loop_
_entity.id
_entity.type
_entity.pdbx_description
1 polymer ?
#
loop_
_entity_poly.entity_id
_entity_poly.type
_entity_poly.pdbx_seq_one_letter_code
_entity_poly.pdbx_strand_id
1 'polypeptide(L)'
;MNKKLKLLLVGTSAVSSLPIVAASCNNNETTKKINLNEEISKLPVEKQIELVSQLKLDKNAKAKIINKLNSGVGITGAIVWYMRSAEAKLQSLQAYTLATLAFDNLKKRAEEDKMDYKALNVQTGVVSNPKAGYGVPVVFMDVDETVFVNEKTESWMVAENNGRFSEDKKDSVDAKGNRRAVAGAIDFIKHVYANGGIVMFNSGIRQLKDSVEGIKKNLIKEGVDKKFLHDWMFWCSGVNPYKNDGTFATAPWAKAIEDFENKKGNSKVSTKNQRMNAVSDNTAGWDFSKSQTGAGDKVVTKVIMKIGDDASDFYDDAYKQQAKMDVTNKFFFDESNKEIKAIFTDVNGAKGVKVTVDKNTKKVKKEELAWHQFNLQVPGNSMYGSWTKGLSYGSFGSLWEELNNIYAESTDDSTK
;
A
#
# COMPACT_ATOMS: atom_id res chain seq x y z
N MET A 1 28.84 41.37 8.28
CA MET A 1 29.07 40.04 8.91
C MET A 1 28.97 40.19 10.42
N ASN A 2 28.04 39.51 11.09
CA ASN A 2 27.82 39.65 12.53
C ASN A 2 28.97 38.96 13.29
N LYS A 3 29.65 39.68 14.20
CA LYS A 3 30.92 39.25 14.86
C LYS A 3 30.83 37.88 15.56
N LYS A 4 29.62 37.42 15.89
CA LYS A 4 29.39 36.12 16.54
C LYS A 4 29.58 34.90 15.63
N LEU A 5 29.49 35.04 14.31
CA LEU A 5 29.65 33.90 13.39
C LEU A 5 31.12 33.60 13.03
N LYS A 6 32.01 34.61 13.12
CA LYS A 6 33.47 34.40 12.94
C LYS A 6 34.07 33.49 14.01
N LEU A 7 33.48 33.42 15.21
CA LEU A 7 33.98 32.57 16.29
C LEU A 7 33.69 31.07 16.07
N LEU A 8 32.61 30.73 15.37
CA LEU A 8 32.23 29.33 15.11
C LEU A 8 33.13 28.64 14.08
N LEU A 9 33.79 29.40 13.20
CA LEU A 9 34.72 28.87 12.19
C LEU A 9 36.19 28.85 12.66
N VAL A 10 36.52 29.48 13.80
CA VAL A 10 37.89 29.48 14.36
C VAL A 10 38.05 28.38 15.43
N GLY A 11 36.95 27.80 15.92
CA GLY A 11 36.98 26.76 16.95
C GLY A 11 37.31 25.34 16.48
N THR A 12 37.47 25.10 15.18
CA THR A 12 37.65 23.76 14.60
C THR A 12 38.94 23.64 13.81
N SER A 13 40.10 23.78 14.46
CA SER A 13 41.38 23.17 14.03
C SER A 13 42.48 23.40 15.09
N ALA A 14 42.86 22.35 15.81
CA ALA A 14 44.18 22.26 16.42
C ALA A 14 45.14 21.58 15.43
N VAL A 15 45.43 22.20 14.28
CA VAL A 15 46.58 21.83 13.43
C VAL A 15 47.03 23.08 12.66
N SER A 16 48.35 23.33 12.72
CA SER A 16 49.16 24.29 11.95
C SER A 16 48.92 25.79 12.18
N SER A 17 49.84 26.37 12.94
CA SER A 17 50.20 27.78 12.98
C SER A 17 50.37 28.37 11.58
N LEU A 18 49.51 29.31 11.20
CA LEU A 18 49.80 30.32 10.18
C LEU A 18 50.13 31.64 10.88
N PRO A 19 51.14 32.39 10.42
CA PRO A 19 51.56 33.63 11.05
C PRO A 19 50.44 34.67 10.92
N ILE A 20 50.00 35.19 12.06
CA ILE A 20 49.10 36.35 12.11
C ILE A 20 49.92 37.56 11.68
N VAL A 21 49.88 37.86 10.38
CA VAL A 21 50.28 39.19 9.88
C VAL A 21 49.17 40.15 10.31
N ALA A 22 49.48 41.04 11.25
CA ALA A 22 48.65 42.18 11.58
C ALA A 22 48.60 43.11 10.35
N ALA A 23 47.58 42.96 9.52
CA ALA A 23 47.31 43.86 8.41
C ALA A 23 46.56 45.10 8.94
N SER A 24 47.28 46.22 8.97
CA SER A 24 46.77 47.58 9.05
C SER A 24 45.70 47.84 7.99
N CYS A 25 44.67 48.60 8.35
CA CYS A 25 43.55 48.96 7.50
C CYS A 25 44.01 49.57 6.16
N ASN A 26 43.74 48.85 5.06
CA ASN A 26 43.65 49.47 3.75
C ASN A 26 42.31 49.05 3.11
N ASN A 27 41.41 50.02 3.00
CA ASN A 27 40.05 49.86 2.49
C ASN A 27 40.07 49.71 0.96
N ASN A 28 40.42 48.52 0.45
CA ASN A 28 40.18 48.16 -0.95
C ASN A 28 40.17 46.63 -1.15
N GLU A 29 39.42 45.91 -0.31
CA GLU A 29 39.07 44.52 -0.61
C GLU A 29 37.58 44.41 -0.90
N THR A 30 37.26 44.11 -2.16
CA THR A 30 36.00 43.55 -2.60
C THR A 30 35.67 42.36 -1.69
N THR A 31 34.80 42.55 -0.70
CA THR A 31 34.31 41.47 0.15
C THR A 31 33.62 40.42 -0.73
N LYS A 32 34.36 39.38 -1.10
CA LYS A 32 33.82 38.18 -1.72
C LYS A 32 32.74 37.66 -0.78
N LYS A 33 31.48 37.72 -1.22
CA LYS A 33 30.35 37.19 -0.48
C LYS A 33 30.50 35.67 -0.45
N ILE A 34 31.12 35.14 0.61
CA ILE A 34 31.30 33.71 0.78
C ILE A 34 29.90 33.09 0.88
N ASN A 35 29.58 32.20 -0.05
CA ASN A 35 28.37 31.42 0.01
C ASN A 35 28.60 30.30 1.04
N LEU A 36 28.09 30.49 2.26
CA LEU A 36 28.27 29.55 3.36
C LEU A 36 27.80 28.13 3.00
N ASN A 37 26.78 28.00 2.14
CA ASN A 37 26.30 26.70 1.69
C ASN A 37 27.33 25.97 0.82
N GLU A 38 28.08 26.70 0.00
CA GLU A 38 29.15 26.13 -0.83
C GLU A 38 30.37 25.74 -0.01
N GLU A 39 30.69 26.48 1.06
CA GLU A 39 31.80 26.10 1.95
C GLU A 39 31.44 24.91 2.83
N ILE A 40 30.20 24.84 3.33
CA ILE A 40 29.72 23.69 4.09
C ILE A 40 29.67 22.43 3.21
N SER A 41 29.23 22.54 1.95
CA SER A 41 29.14 21.37 1.05
C SER A 41 30.50 20.80 0.65
N LYS A 42 31.58 21.57 0.78
CA LYS A 42 32.96 21.10 0.57
C LYS A 42 33.54 20.36 1.79
N LEU A 43 32.94 20.50 2.97
CA LEU A 43 33.42 19.80 4.17
C LEU A 43 33.15 18.29 4.07
N PRO A 44 34.03 17.44 4.64
CA PRO A 44 33.71 16.03 4.86
C PRO A 44 32.42 15.87 5.67
N VAL A 45 31.69 14.78 5.44
CA VAL A 45 30.39 14.51 6.07
C VAL A 45 30.49 14.57 7.60
N GLU A 46 31.56 14.04 8.17
CA GLU A 46 31.82 14.03 9.62
C GLU A 46 31.90 15.45 10.18
N LYS A 47 32.49 16.39 9.43
CA LYS A 47 32.59 17.80 9.82
C LYS A 47 31.27 18.54 9.66
N GLN A 48 30.47 18.17 8.66
CA GLN A 48 29.10 18.69 8.54
C GLN A 48 28.24 18.24 9.73
N ILE A 49 28.33 16.96 10.11
CA ILE A 49 27.65 16.41 11.29
C ILE A 49 28.11 17.11 12.57
N GLU A 50 29.42 17.28 12.76
CA GLU A 50 29.99 17.98 13.91
C GLU A 50 29.42 19.40 14.01
N LEU A 51 29.40 20.16 12.91
CA LEU A 51 28.85 21.51 12.86
C LEU A 51 27.37 21.55 13.26
N VAL A 52 26.55 20.61 12.77
CA VAL A 52 25.13 20.49 13.15
C VAL A 52 24.99 20.12 14.63
N SER A 53 25.83 19.21 15.14
CA SER A 53 25.78 18.74 16.53
C SER A 53 26.12 19.82 17.56
N GLN A 54 26.96 20.80 17.17
CA GLN A 54 27.34 21.93 18.02
C GLN A 54 26.24 23.00 18.14
N LEU A 55 25.20 22.95 17.30
CA LEU A 55 24.07 23.86 17.41
C LEU A 55 23.26 23.54 18.68
N LYS A 56 23.17 24.53 19.58
CA LYS A 56 22.33 24.46 20.79
C LYS A 56 20.85 24.61 20.43
N LEU A 57 20.26 23.53 19.90
CA LEU A 57 18.87 23.47 19.49
C LEU A 57 18.03 22.67 20.49
N ASP A 58 16.80 23.11 20.73
CA ASP A 58 15.81 22.31 21.45
C ASP A 58 15.34 21.09 20.62
N LYS A 59 14.61 20.17 21.26
CA LYS A 59 14.17 18.92 20.62
C LYS A 59 13.28 19.17 19.38
N ASN A 60 12.43 20.19 19.40
CA ASN A 60 11.53 20.51 18.30
C ASN A 60 12.28 21.13 17.12
N ALA A 61 13.26 21.99 17.38
CA ALA A 61 14.16 22.53 16.37
C ALA A 61 14.99 21.42 15.71
N LYS A 62 15.51 20.45 16.49
CA LYS A 62 16.19 19.26 15.95
C LYS A 62 15.26 18.44 15.05
N ALA A 63 14.02 18.21 15.46
CA ALA A 63 13.05 17.47 14.66
C ALA A 63 12.74 18.13 13.31
N LYS A 64 12.61 19.47 13.29
CA LYS A 64 12.45 20.25 12.06
C LYS A 64 13.64 20.11 11.11
N ILE A 65 14.86 20.07 11.64
CA ILE A 65 16.07 19.84 10.84
C ILE A 65 16.06 18.44 10.24
N ILE A 66 15.80 17.40 11.03
CA ILE A 66 15.73 16.02 10.55
C ILE A 66 14.69 15.91 9.43
N ASN A 67 13.48 16.43 9.65
CA ASN A 67 12.41 16.41 8.66
C ASN A 67 12.79 17.15 7.37
N LYS A 68 13.55 18.25 7.47
CA LYS A 68 14.01 19.02 6.30
C LYS A 68 15.08 18.28 5.50
N LEU A 69 15.98 17.58 6.18
CA LEU A 69 17.05 16.80 5.57
C LEU A 69 16.52 15.51 4.95
N ASN A 70 15.68 14.78 5.69
CA ASN A 70 15.03 13.56 5.24
C ASN A 70 13.73 13.33 6.02
N SER A 71 12.60 13.66 5.42
CA SER A 71 11.29 13.50 6.06
C SER A 71 10.91 12.04 6.27
N GLY A 72 11.49 11.10 5.51
CA GLY A 72 11.18 9.67 5.60
C GLY A 72 11.87 8.92 6.74
N VAL A 73 12.75 9.56 7.50
CA VAL A 73 13.50 8.86 8.57
C VAL A 73 12.56 8.26 9.63
N GLY A 74 11.40 8.89 9.86
CA GLY A 74 10.43 8.45 10.87
C GLY A 74 9.88 7.04 10.66
N ILE A 75 9.87 6.53 9.43
CA ILE A 75 9.35 5.20 9.08
C ILE A 75 10.45 4.14 8.95
N THR A 76 11.72 4.48 9.19
CA THR A 76 12.85 3.54 9.06
C THR A 76 12.67 2.30 9.93
N GLY A 77 12.25 2.49 11.19
CA GLY A 77 12.03 1.39 12.13
C GLY A 77 10.93 0.43 11.66
N ALA A 78 9.85 0.97 11.10
CA ALA A 78 8.73 0.16 10.58
C ALA A 78 9.15 -0.67 9.36
N ILE A 79 9.89 -0.10 8.42
CA ILE A 79 10.46 -0.83 7.27
C ILE A 79 11.39 -1.94 7.75
N VAL A 80 12.32 -1.65 8.67
CA VAL A 80 13.27 -2.66 9.17
C VAL A 80 12.55 -3.77 9.91
N TRP A 81 11.61 -3.43 10.80
CA TRP A 81 10.80 -4.41 11.53
C TRP A 81 10.05 -5.33 10.56
N TYR A 82 9.30 -4.77 9.60
CA TYR A 82 8.51 -5.57 8.66
C TYR A 82 9.39 -6.48 7.79
N MET A 83 10.54 -5.98 7.32
CA MET A 83 11.41 -6.75 6.42
C MET A 83 12.27 -7.80 7.13
N ARG A 84 12.64 -7.57 8.39
CA ARG A 84 13.67 -8.37 9.08
C ARG A 84 13.16 -9.14 10.29
N SER A 85 12.11 -8.68 10.96
CA SER A 85 11.63 -9.30 12.20
C SER A 85 11.03 -10.69 11.95
N ALA A 86 11.15 -11.57 12.95
CA ALA A 86 10.45 -12.85 12.92
C ALA A 86 8.95 -12.64 13.20
N GLU A 87 8.62 -11.65 14.01
CA GLU A 87 7.29 -11.26 14.45
C GLU A 87 6.40 -10.90 13.26
N ALA A 88 6.86 -10.02 12.36
CA ALA A 88 6.10 -9.67 11.16
C ALA A 88 5.81 -10.91 10.29
N LYS A 89 6.81 -11.79 10.10
CA LYS A 89 6.65 -13.02 9.32
C LYS A 89 5.66 -14.00 9.98
N LEU A 90 5.76 -14.18 11.29
CA LEU A 90 4.86 -15.04 12.06
C LEU A 90 3.43 -14.52 12.02
N GLN A 91 3.23 -13.20 12.12
CA GLN A 91 1.92 -12.58 11.98
C GLN A 91 1.32 -12.79 10.57
N SER A 92 2.13 -12.67 9.50
CA SER A 92 1.66 -13.01 8.14
C SER A 92 1.24 -14.48 8.03
N LEU A 93 2.04 -15.40 8.57
CA LEU A 93 1.71 -16.84 8.59
C LEU A 93 0.41 -17.12 9.35
N GLN A 94 0.21 -16.49 10.50
CA GLN A 94 -1.03 -16.60 11.29
C GLN A 94 -2.23 -16.08 10.49
N ALA A 95 -2.08 -14.92 9.85
CA ALA A 95 -3.13 -14.34 9.04
C ALA A 95 -3.52 -15.26 7.86
N TYR A 96 -2.55 -15.80 7.11
CA TYR A 96 -2.86 -16.71 5.99
C TYR A 96 -3.35 -18.09 6.43
N THR A 97 -2.97 -18.54 7.63
CA THR A 97 -3.57 -19.73 8.24
C THR A 97 -5.06 -19.50 8.53
N LEU A 98 -5.40 -18.33 9.10
CA LEU A 98 -6.79 -17.94 9.31
C LEU A 98 -7.55 -17.77 7.99
N ALA A 99 -6.92 -17.18 6.97
CA ALA A 99 -7.50 -17.04 5.62
C ALA A 99 -7.88 -18.41 5.03
N THR A 100 -6.99 -19.39 5.16
CA THR A 100 -7.20 -20.76 4.69
C THR A 100 -8.42 -21.38 5.36
N LEU A 101 -8.47 -21.31 6.70
CA LEU A 101 -9.60 -21.81 7.48
C LEU A 101 -10.93 -21.12 7.11
N ALA A 102 -10.91 -19.80 6.99
CA ALA A 102 -12.10 -19.03 6.63
C ALA A 102 -12.59 -19.34 5.21
N PHE A 103 -11.67 -19.49 4.25
CA PHE A 103 -12.02 -19.88 2.88
C PHE A 103 -12.67 -21.27 2.85
N ASP A 104 -12.12 -22.24 3.59
CA ASP A 104 -12.70 -23.58 3.69
C ASP A 104 -14.09 -23.57 4.32
N ASN A 105 -14.31 -22.70 5.31
CA ASN A 105 -15.63 -22.52 5.91
C ASN A 105 -16.64 -21.88 4.95
N LEU A 106 -16.25 -20.82 4.24
CA LEU A 106 -17.10 -20.20 3.21
C LEU A 106 -17.45 -21.19 2.09
N LYS A 107 -16.51 -22.07 1.71
CA LYS A 107 -16.76 -23.13 0.72
C LYS A 107 -17.84 -24.11 1.15
N LYS A 108 -17.98 -24.42 2.44
CA LYS A 108 -19.08 -25.27 2.97
C LYS A 108 -20.46 -24.65 2.72
N ARG A 109 -20.53 -23.34 2.50
CA ARG A 109 -21.76 -22.58 2.22
C ARG A 109 -22.07 -22.43 0.73
N ALA A 110 -21.35 -23.13 -0.14
CA ALA A 110 -21.41 -22.90 -1.59
C ALA A 110 -22.84 -22.94 -2.16
N GLU A 111 -23.69 -23.87 -1.72
CA GLU A 111 -25.07 -23.94 -2.22
C GLU A 111 -25.96 -22.81 -1.67
N GLU A 112 -25.85 -22.49 -0.38
CA GLU A 112 -26.57 -21.38 0.26
C GLU A 112 -26.22 -20.04 -0.43
N ASP A 113 -24.94 -19.82 -0.67
CA ASP A 113 -24.39 -18.59 -1.24
C ASP A 113 -24.43 -18.56 -2.79
N LYS A 114 -24.90 -19.64 -3.43
CA LYS A 114 -24.93 -19.85 -4.88
C LYS A 114 -23.54 -19.60 -5.52
N MET A 115 -22.56 -20.39 -5.09
CA MET A 115 -21.16 -20.35 -5.55
C MET A 115 -20.82 -21.57 -6.40
N ASP A 116 -20.20 -21.35 -7.55
CA ASP A 116 -19.78 -22.40 -8.46
C ASP A 116 -18.26 -22.61 -8.40
N TYR A 117 -17.81 -23.45 -7.48
CA TYR A 117 -16.40 -23.85 -7.36
C TYR A 117 -15.94 -24.81 -8.48
N LYS A 118 -16.86 -25.31 -9.33
CA LYS A 118 -16.52 -26.18 -10.47
C LYS A 118 -16.25 -25.39 -11.74
N ALA A 119 -16.58 -24.10 -11.77
CA ALA A 119 -16.32 -23.22 -12.90
C ALA A 119 -14.82 -23.09 -13.20
N LEU A 120 -13.95 -23.19 -12.19
CA LEU A 120 -12.51 -23.33 -12.39
C LEU A 120 -12.15 -24.80 -12.66
N ASN A 121 -11.60 -25.08 -13.84
CA ASN A 121 -10.92 -26.34 -14.10
C ASN A 121 -9.50 -26.28 -13.49
N VAL A 122 -9.27 -26.98 -12.38
CA VAL A 122 -7.99 -26.92 -11.65
C VAL A 122 -6.82 -27.55 -12.42
N GLN A 123 -7.10 -28.43 -13.39
CA GLN A 123 -6.09 -29.06 -14.23
C GLN A 123 -5.57 -28.09 -15.30
N THR A 124 -6.46 -27.32 -15.94
CA THR A 124 -6.12 -26.42 -17.04
C THR A 124 -6.02 -24.95 -16.64
N GLY A 125 -6.55 -24.57 -15.49
CA GLY A 125 -6.70 -23.19 -15.03
C GLY A 125 -7.83 -22.41 -15.73
N VAL A 126 -8.57 -23.03 -16.65
CA VAL A 126 -9.65 -22.40 -17.41
C VAL A 126 -10.86 -22.15 -16.53
N VAL A 127 -11.38 -20.92 -16.56
CA VAL A 127 -12.62 -20.53 -15.86
C VAL A 127 -13.77 -20.49 -16.87
N SER A 128 -14.77 -21.35 -16.69
CA SER A 128 -15.99 -21.36 -17.51
C SER A 128 -17.02 -20.36 -17.00
N ASN A 129 -18.06 -20.14 -17.81
CA ASN A 129 -19.29 -19.51 -17.30
C ASN A 129 -19.85 -20.37 -16.15
N PRO A 130 -20.27 -19.77 -15.02
CA PRO A 130 -20.84 -20.53 -13.91
C PRO A 130 -22.25 -21.03 -14.25
N LYS A 131 -22.74 -22.00 -13.46
CA LYS A 131 -24.14 -22.41 -13.46
C LYS A 131 -25.08 -21.20 -13.34
N ALA A 132 -26.23 -21.25 -14.02
CA ALA A 132 -27.22 -20.17 -13.97
C ALA A 132 -27.61 -19.79 -12.54
N GLY A 133 -27.51 -18.49 -12.21
CA GLY A 133 -27.80 -17.95 -10.87
C GLY A 133 -26.67 -18.12 -9.84
N TYR A 134 -25.58 -18.79 -10.21
CA TYR A 134 -24.37 -18.94 -9.38
C TYR A 134 -23.28 -17.97 -9.84
N GLY A 135 -22.33 -17.68 -8.95
CA GLY A 135 -21.13 -16.92 -9.29
C GLY A 135 -19.87 -17.72 -8.98
N VAL A 136 -18.79 -17.46 -9.72
CA VAL A 136 -17.46 -18.01 -9.42
C VAL A 136 -16.94 -17.32 -8.13
N PRO A 137 -16.50 -18.08 -7.11
CA PRO A 137 -16.02 -17.52 -5.86
C PRO A 137 -14.63 -16.87 -6.06
N VAL A 138 -14.54 -15.59 -5.69
CA VAL A 138 -13.32 -14.77 -5.83
C VAL A 138 -12.75 -14.45 -4.46
N VAL A 139 -11.44 -14.66 -4.31
CA VAL A 139 -10.63 -14.04 -3.26
C VAL A 139 -9.91 -12.84 -3.87
N PHE A 140 -10.20 -11.65 -3.35
CA PHE A 140 -9.52 -10.42 -3.76
C PHE A 140 -8.34 -10.16 -2.84
N MET A 141 -7.15 -9.94 -3.40
CA MET A 141 -5.94 -9.65 -2.63
C MET A 141 -5.33 -8.34 -3.12
N ASP A 142 -4.84 -7.49 -2.23
CA ASP A 142 -3.83 -6.50 -2.62
C ASP A 142 -2.51 -7.21 -3.01
N VAL A 143 -1.57 -6.47 -3.62
CA VAL A 143 -0.27 -7.00 -4.05
C VAL A 143 0.86 -6.50 -3.16
N ASP A 144 0.86 -5.21 -2.86
CA ASP A 144 1.90 -4.52 -2.11
C ASP A 144 1.75 -4.84 -0.62
N GLU A 145 2.81 -5.33 0.01
CA GLU A 145 2.87 -5.75 1.42
C GLU A 145 1.87 -6.86 1.83
N THR A 146 1.04 -7.30 0.89
CA THR A 146 0.05 -8.36 1.04
C THR A 146 0.53 -9.65 0.39
N VAL A 147 0.84 -9.64 -0.90
CA VAL A 147 1.37 -10.82 -1.61
C VAL A 147 2.89 -10.74 -1.72
N PHE A 148 3.41 -9.56 -2.01
CA PHE A 148 4.83 -9.31 -2.22
C PHE A 148 5.32 -8.13 -1.41
N VAL A 149 6.54 -8.23 -0.87
CA VAL A 149 7.18 -7.11 -0.18
C VAL A 149 7.83 -6.12 -1.16
N ASN A 150 7.85 -4.84 -0.81
CA ASN A 150 8.43 -3.73 -1.59
C ASN A 150 9.80 -3.25 -1.08
N GLU A 151 10.64 -4.19 -0.65
CA GLU A 151 11.97 -3.95 -0.05
C GLU A 151 12.78 -2.84 -0.73
N LYS A 152 12.95 -2.91 -2.06
CA LYS A 152 13.84 -1.99 -2.77
C LYS A 152 13.26 -0.58 -2.87
N THR A 153 11.97 -0.45 -3.18
CA THR A 153 11.34 0.86 -3.40
C THR A 153 11.22 1.63 -2.10
N GLU A 154 10.90 0.95 -1.01
CA GLU A 154 10.69 1.56 0.30
C GLU A 154 12.01 1.95 0.97
N SER A 155 13.00 1.05 0.93
CA SER A 155 14.33 1.38 1.42
C SER A 155 14.98 2.49 0.60
N TRP A 156 14.88 2.44 -0.74
CA TRP A 156 15.39 3.50 -1.63
C TRP A 156 14.75 4.85 -1.32
N MET A 157 13.45 4.86 -1.06
CA MET A 157 12.74 6.10 -0.80
C MET A 157 13.28 6.82 0.44
N VAL A 158 13.55 6.09 1.53
CA VAL A 158 14.16 6.67 2.74
C VAL A 158 15.64 6.96 2.53
N ALA A 159 16.41 6.02 1.96
CA ALA A 159 17.86 6.11 1.86
C ALA A 159 18.35 7.11 0.80
N GLU A 160 17.62 7.24 -0.31
CA GLU A 160 18.10 7.93 -1.52
C GLU A 160 17.14 9.01 -2.03
N ASN A 161 15.87 8.99 -1.61
CA ASN A 161 14.85 9.94 -2.10
C ASN A 161 14.22 10.80 -1.01
N ASN A 162 14.90 10.98 0.13
CA ASN A 162 14.49 11.87 1.22
C ASN A 162 13.04 11.63 1.70
N GLY A 163 12.58 10.37 1.69
CA GLY A 163 11.23 9.98 2.09
C GLY A 163 10.14 10.25 1.05
N ARG A 164 10.48 10.50 -0.22
CA ARG A 164 9.50 10.82 -1.27
C ARG A 164 9.20 9.62 -2.16
N PHE A 165 7.93 9.25 -2.27
CA PHE A 165 7.50 8.22 -3.21
C PHE A 165 7.72 8.66 -4.67
N SER A 166 8.05 7.70 -5.54
CA SER A 166 8.12 7.89 -6.99
C SER A 166 7.43 6.72 -7.69
N GLU A 167 6.32 7.03 -8.36
CA GLU A 167 5.51 6.03 -9.08
C GLU A 167 6.33 5.39 -10.21
N ASP A 168 7.04 6.19 -11.02
CA ASP A 168 7.89 5.66 -12.11
C ASP A 168 9.02 4.76 -11.59
N LYS A 169 9.60 5.11 -10.42
CA LYS A 169 10.60 4.24 -9.78
C LYS A 169 9.97 2.91 -9.36
N LYS A 170 8.78 2.94 -8.75
CA LYS A 170 8.03 1.75 -8.33
C LYS A 170 7.75 0.84 -9.52
N ASP A 171 7.19 1.38 -10.59
CA ASP A 171 6.88 0.61 -11.80
C ASP A 171 8.12 -0.01 -12.44
N SER A 172 9.24 0.73 -12.48
CA SER A 172 10.52 0.20 -13.00
C SER A 172 11.06 -0.97 -12.18
N VAL A 173 10.69 -1.06 -10.89
CA VAL A 173 11.06 -2.17 -10.00
C VAL A 173 10.07 -3.32 -10.14
N ASP A 174 8.77 -3.04 -10.17
CA ASP A 174 7.73 -4.05 -10.36
C ASP A 174 7.90 -4.80 -11.68
N ALA A 175 8.20 -4.08 -12.77
CA ALA A 175 8.47 -4.65 -14.09
C ALA A 175 9.60 -5.70 -14.11
N LYS A 176 10.52 -5.68 -13.14
CA LYS A 176 11.62 -6.66 -13.08
C LYS A 176 11.14 -8.04 -12.64
N GLY A 177 10.03 -8.12 -11.89
CA GLY A 177 9.52 -9.35 -11.33
C GLY A 177 10.54 -10.09 -10.46
N ASN A 178 11.10 -9.38 -9.48
CA ASN A 178 12.07 -9.91 -8.50
C ASN A 178 11.67 -9.63 -7.03
N ARG A 179 10.40 -9.43 -6.74
CA ARG A 179 9.92 -9.21 -5.37
C ARG A 179 9.85 -10.53 -4.62
N ARG A 180 9.97 -10.46 -3.29
CA ARG A 180 9.86 -11.62 -2.39
C ARG A 180 8.43 -11.75 -1.91
N ALA A 181 7.95 -12.98 -1.77
CA ALA A 181 6.63 -13.23 -1.21
C ALA A 181 6.53 -12.84 0.28
N VAL A 182 5.34 -12.38 0.66
CA VAL A 182 4.89 -12.33 2.05
C VAL A 182 4.64 -13.76 2.53
N ALA A 183 5.04 -14.06 3.77
CA ALA A 183 5.00 -15.42 4.31
C ALA A 183 3.55 -15.93 4.37
N GLY A 184 3.28 -17.10 3.78
CA GLY A 184 1.96 -17.73 3.71
C GLY A 184 1.08 -17.31 2.52
N ALA A 185 1.36 -16.16 1.87
CA ALA A 185 0.51 -15.65 0.79
C ALA A 185 0.41 -16.60 -0.41
N ILE A 186 1.54 -17.15 -0.83
CA ILE A 186 1.62 -18.02 -2.01
C ILE A 186 0.97 -19.39 -1.76
N ASP A 187 1.14 -19.93 -0.56
CA ASP A 187 0.51 -21.21 -0.18
C ASP A 187 -1.01 -21.05 -0.11
N PHE A 188 -1.50 -19.93 0.42
CA PHE A 188 -2.91 -19.60 0.40
C PHE A 188 -3.46 -19.43 -1.02
N ILE A 189 -2.76 -18.72 -1.91
CA ILE A 189 -3.15 -18.59 -3.33
C ILE A 189 -3.28 -19.96 -4.00
N LYS A 190 -2.30 -20.86 -3.78
CA LYS A 190 -2.34 -22.24 -4.28
C LYS A 190 -3.53 -23.01 -3.72
N HIS A 191 -3.83 -22.84 -2.43
CA HIS A 191 -4.97 -23.47 -1.76
C HIS A 191 -6.30 -23.04 -2.39
N VAL A 192 -6.48 -21.74 -2.66
CA VAL A 192 -7.69 -21.20 -3.30
C VAL A 192 -7.92 -21.87 -4.66
N TYR A 193 -6.90 -21.90 -5.53
CA TYR A 193 -7.00 -22.53 -6.85
C TYR A 193 -7.24 -24.05 -6.77
N ALA A 194 -6.51 -24.75 -5.90
CA ALA A 194 -6.69 -26.19 -5.70
C ALA A 194 -8.11 -26.55 -5.26
N ASN A 195 -8.82 -25.59 -4.65
CA ASN A 195 -10.16 -25.76 -4.13
C ASN A 195 -11.26 -25.13 -5.00
N GLY A 196 -10.95 -24.69 -6.22
CA GLY A 196 -11.94 -24.22 -7.19
C GLY A 196 -12.32 -22.74 -7.08
N GLY A 197 -11.67 -21.99 -6.18
CA GLY A 197 -11.78 -20.53 -6.13
C GLY A 197 -10.78 -19.88 -7.06
N ILE A 198 -11.01 -18.60 -7.39
CA ILE A 198 -10.05 -17.80 -8.16
C ILE A 198 -9.53 -16.63 -7.33
N VAL A 199 -8.28 -16.24 -7.57
CA VAL A 199 -7.66 -15.05 -6.97
C VAL A 199 -7.69 -13.91 -7.98
N MET A 200 -8.08 -12.72 -7.53
CA MET A 200 -7.93 -11.47 -8.26
C MET A 200 -7.10 -10.48 -7.43
N PHE A 201 -6.27 -9.67 -8.09
CA PHE A 201 -5.38 -8.71 -7.47
C PHE A 201 -5.90 -7.27 -7.62
N ASN A 202 -6.20 -6.57 -6.52
CA ASN A 202 -6.70 -5.17 -6.52
C ASN A 202 -5.64 -4.22 -5.98
N SER A 203 -4.72 -3.79 -6.84
CA SER A 203 -3.58 -3.00 -6.38
C SER A 203 -3.63 -1.52 -6.79
N GLY A 204 -2.89 -0.70 -6.05
CA GLY A 204 -2.55 0.67 -6.43
C GLY A 204 -1.51 0.75 -7.55
N ILE A 205 -0.81 -0.35 -7.87
CA ILE A 205 0.11 -0.45 -9.01
C ILE A 205 -0.59 -0.02 -10.30
N ARG A 206 0.07 0.74 -11.18
CA ARG A 206 -0.51 1.09 -12.48
C ARG A 206 -0.67 -0.17 -13.33
N GLN A 207 -1.79 -0.31 -14.04
CA GLN A 207 -2.06 -1.43 -14.95
C GLN A 207 -1.21 -1.36 -16.24
N LEU A 208 0.10 -1.17 -16.09
CA LEU A 208 1.08 -1.25 -17.17
C LEU A 208 1.34 -2.72 -17.50
N LYS A 209 1.48 -3.04 -18.79
CA LYS A 209 1.82 -4.38 -19.25
C LYS A 209 3.05 -4.95 -18.52
N ASP A 210 4.13 -4.19 -18.49
CA ASP A 210 5.39 -4.63 -17.86
C ASP A 210 5.23 -4.87 -16.36
N SER A 211 4.43 -4.06 -15.65
CA SER A 211 4.17 -4.26 -14.22
C SER A 211 3.34 -5.53 -13.98
N VAL A 212 2.30 -5.76 -14.78
CA VAL A 212 1.48 -7.00 -14.71
C VAL A 212 2.34 -8.23 -14.99
N GLU A 213 3.16 -8.21 -16.05
CA GLU A 213 4.09 -9.30 -16.37
C GLU A 213 5.14 -9.50 -15.28
N GLY A 214 5.63 -8.42 -14.66
CA GLY A 214 6.52 -8.48 -13.50
C GLY A 214 5.88 -9.20 -12.30
N ILE A 215 4.61 -8.89 -12.00
CA ILE A 215 3.85 -9.58 -10.94
C ILE A 215 3.65 -11.06 -11.28
N LYS A 216 3.26 -11.40 -12.52
CA LYS A 216 3.15 -12.81 -12.97
C LYS A 216 4.47 -13.54 -12.81
N LYS A 217 5.59 -12.92 -13.19
CA LYS A 217 6.92 -13.50 -13.03
C LYS A 217 7.26 -13.78 -11.57
N ASN A 218 6.90 -12.87 -10.65
CA ASN A 218 7.05 -13.13 -9.21
C ASN A 218 6.21 -14.35 -8.79
N LEU A 219 4.93 -14.42 -9.18
CA LEU A 219 4.03 -15.53 -8.83
C LEU A 219 4.56 -16.88 -9.32
N ILE A 220 5.04 -16.93 -10.57
CA ILE A 220 5.64 -18.14 -11.17
C ILE A 220 6.89 -18.55 -10.40
N LYS A 221 7.77 -17.58 -10.09
CA LYS A 221 9.02 -17.83 -9.35
C LYS A 221 8.74 -18.43 -7.96
N GLU A 222 7.70 -17.97 -7.27
CA GLU A 222 7.30 -18.49 -5.96
C GLU A 222 6.44 -19.77 -6.05
N GLY A 223 6.17 -20.25 -7.28
CA GLY A 223 5.61 -21.57 -7.57
C GLY A 223 4.11 -21.60 -7.84
N VAL A 224 3.46 -20.46 -8.11
CA VAL A 224 2.10 -20.47 -8.69
C VAL A 224 2.18 -20.97 -10.13
N ASP A 225 1.40 -21.98 -10.47
CA ASP A 225 1.39 -22.55 -11.83
C ASP A 225 0.91 -21.50 -12.85
N LYS A 226 1.68 -21.34 -13.93
CA LYS A 226 1.40 -20.38 -15.02
C LYS A 226 0.00 -20.52 -15.61
N LYS A 227 -0.58 -21.72 -15.55
CA LYS A 227 -1.92 -21.99 -16.09
C LYS A 227 -3.04 -21.23 -15.37
N PHE A 228 -2.77 -20.75 -14.16
CA PHE A 228 -3.72 -19.94 -13.40
C PHE A 228 -3.55 -18.44 -13.63
N LEU A 229 -2.50 -17.99 -14.33
CA LEU A 229 -2.10 -16.58 -14.38
C LEU A 229 -2.55 -15.89 -15.67
N HIS A 230 -3.61 -15.09 -15.58
CA HIS A 230 -4.23 -14.40 -16.72
C HIS A 230 -4.48 -12.92 -16.44
N ASP A 231 -4.58 -12.10 -17.49
CA ASP A 231 -4.74 -10.64 -17.34
C ASP A 231 -6.02 -10.26 -16.60
N TRP A 232 -7.09 -11.05 -16.74
CA TRP A 232 -8.37 -10.82 -16.07
C TRP A 232 -8.28 -10.82 -14.54
N MET A 233 -7.21 -11.36 -13.98
CA MET A 233 -6.97 -11.36 -12.54
C MET A 233 -6.49 -10.00 -12.02
N PHE A 234 -5.95 -9.14 -12.86
CA PHE A 234 -5.28 -7.91 -12.43
C PHE A 234 -6.22 -6.72 -12.55
N TRP A 235 -6.67 -6.24 -11.39
CA TRP A 235 -7.59 -5.11 -11.20
C TRP A 235 -6.87 -3.94 -10.57
N CYS A 236 -5.80 -3.48 -11.21
CA CYS A 236 -4.93 -2.45 -10.66
C CYS A 236 -5.40 -1.04 -11.04
N SER A 237 -4.62 -0.04 -10.65
CA SER A 237 -4.89 1.37 -10.95
C SER A 237 -4.96 1.61 -12.47
N GLY A 238 -6.02 2.28 -12.93
CA GLY A 238 -6.34 2.46 -14.35
C GLY A 238 -7.43 1.55 -14.91
N VAL A 239 -7.79 0.47 -14.20
CA VAL A 239 -8.92 -0.38 -14.58
C VAL A 239 -10.24 0.32 -14.29
N ASN A 240 -10.96 0.76 -15.32
CA ASN A 240 -12.31 1.30 -15.20
C ASN A 240 -13.36 0.21 -15.49
N PRO A 241 -14.11 -0.28 -14.49
CA PRO A 241 -15.13 -1.31 -14.72
C PRO A 241 -16.33 -0.82 -15.53
N TYR A 242 -16.51 0.49 -15.70
CA TYR A 242 -17.69 1.08 -16.33
C TYR A 242 -17.36 1.69 -17.70
N LYS A 243 -18.32 1.61 -18.61
CA LYS A 243 -18.35 2.39 -19.86
C LYS A 243 -18.91 3.79 -19.58
N ASN A 244 -18.82 4.67 -20.58
CA ASN A 244 -19.34 6.04 -20.49
C ASN A 244 -20.85 6.12 -20.26
N ASP A 245 -21.61 5.10 -20.67
CA ASP A 245 -23.06 4.99 -20.46
C ASP A 245 -23.43 4.45 -19.07
N GLY A 246 -22.44 4.16 -18.21
CA GLY A 246 -22.64 3.61 -16.86
C GLY A 246 -22.80 2.09 -16.82
N THR A 247 -22.84 1.40 -17.96
CA THR A 247 -22.86 -0.07 -18.00
C THR A 247 -21.48 -0.67 -17.76
N PHE A 248 -21.39 -1.95 -17.43
CA PHE A 248 -20.11 -2.63 -17.23
C PHE A 248 -19.36 -2.83 -18.55
N ALA A 249 -18.06 -2.55 -18.52
CA ALA A 249 -17.12 -2.99 -19.56
C ALA A 249 -16.93 -4.51 -19.45
N THR A 250 -16.76 -5.22 -20.58
CA THR A 250 -16.67 -6.70 -20.55
C THR A 250 -15.28 -7.21 -20.15
N ALA A 251 -14.22 -6.47 -20.51
CA ALA A 251 -12.82 -6.80 -20.17
C ALA A 251 -12.01 -5.53 -19.82
N PRO A 252 -12.31 -4.85 -18.70
CA PRO A 252 -11.73 -3.55 -18.37
C PRO A 252 -10.21 -3.57 -18.13
N TRP A 253 -9.66 -4.70 -17.68
CA TRP A 253 -8.20 -4.88 -17.48
C TRP A 253 -7.41 -4.79 -18.79
N ALA A 254 -7.94 -5.38 -19.87
CA ALA A 254 -7.30 -5.33 -21.18
C ALA A 254 -7.30 -3.91 -21.75
N LYS A 255 -8.43 -3.20 -21.58
CA LYS A 255 -8.56 -1.80 -22.01
C LYS A 255 -7.59 -0.88 -21.27
N ALA A 256 -7.40 -1.10 -19.97
CA ALA A 256 -6.48 -0.31 -19.17
C ALA A 256 -5.02 -0.47 -19.63
N ILE A 257 -4.59 -1.70 -19.94
CA ILE A 257 -3.26 -1.95 -20.53
C ILE A 257 -3.10 -1.18 -21.84
N GLU A 258 -4.07 -1.31 -22.75
CA GLU A 258 -4.09 -0.61 -24.04
C GLU A 258 -4.04 0.92 -23.88
N ASP A 259 -4.78 1.47 -22.91
CA ASP A 259 -4.79 2.90 -22.65
C ASP A 259 -3.43 3.40 -22.15
N PHE A 260 -2.78 2.67 -21.25
CA PHE A 260 -1.43 3.03 -20.81
C PHE A 260 -0.38 2.94 -21.92
N GLU A 261 -0.42 1.87 -22.75
CA GLU A 261 0.46 1.73 -23.92
C GLU A 261 0.30 2.92 -24.88
N ASN A 262 -0.93 3.40 -25.06
CA ASN A 262 -1.25 4.54 -25.90
C ASN A 262 -1.12 5.91 -25.22
N LYS A 263 -0.54 5.97 -24.01
CA LYS A 263 -0.39 7.21 -23.21
C LYS A 263 -1.72 7.93 -22.92
N LYS A 264 -2.83 7.19 -22.90
CA LYS A 264 -4.18 7.64 -22.51
C LYS A 264 -4.59 7.15 -21.12
N GLY A 265 -3.79 6.25 -20.53
CA GLY A 265 -4.06 5.67 -19.22
C GLY A 265 -4.12 6.73 -18.12
N ASN A 266 -5.07 6.55 -17.21
CA ASN A 266 -5.24 7.42 -16.04
C ASN A 266 -5.39 6.54 -14.80
N SER A 267 -4.44 6.64 -13.86
CA SER A 267 -4.41 5.87 -12.62
C SER A 267 -5.59 6.14 -11.67
N LYS A 268 -6.35 7.23 -11.89
CA LYS A 268 -7.41 7.69 -10.99
C LYS A 268 -8.83 7.47 -11.52
N VAL A 269 -9.03 6.60 -12.50
CA VAL A 269 -10.37 6.36 -13.10
C VAL A 269 -11.33 5.62 -12.17
N SER A 270 -10.82 4.82 -11.24
CA SER A 270 -11.63 4.07 -10.28
C SER A 270 -10.89 3.88 -8.96
N THR A 271 -11.65 3.74 -7.87
CA THR A 271 -11.12 3.41 -6.55
C THR A 271 -11.01 1.89 -6.36
N LYS A 272 -10.24 1.44 -5.35
CA LYS A 272 -10.11 0.02 -5.04
C LYS A 272 -11.49 -0.56 -4.70
N ASN A 273 -12.28 0.14 -3.89
CA ASN A 273 -13.62 -0.27 -3.50
C ASN A 273 -14.58 -0.37 -4.70
N GLN A 274 -14.53 0.59 -5.63
CA GLN A 274 -15.32 0.52 -6.87
C GLN A 274 -15.01 -0.71 -7.70
N ARG A 275 -13.73 -1.09 -7.85
CA ARG A 275 -13.34 -2.30 -8.59
C ARG A 275 -13.84 -3.57 -7.92
N MET A 276 -13.70 -3.70 -6.59
CA MET A 276 -14.20 -4.87 -5.85
C MET A 276 -15.73 -4.99 -5.92
N ASN A 277 -16.45 -3.88 -5.77
CA ASN A 277 -17.90 -3.88 -5.90
C ASN A 277 -18.32 -4.25 -7.32
N ALA A 278 -17.69 -3.65 -8.33
CA ALA A 278 -17.99 -3.95 -9.72
C ALA A 278 -17.87 -5.45 -10.03
N VAL A 279 -16.79 -6.11 -9.60
CA VAL A 279 -16.56 -7.56 -9.78
C VAL A 279 -17.78 -8.38 -9.35
N SER A 280 -18.47 -8.01 -8.28
CA SER A 280 -19.67 -8.73 -7.83
C SER A 280 -20.98 -8.18 -8.40
N ASP A 281 -21.03 -6.90 -8.75
CA ASP A 281 -22.24 -6.22 -9.26
C ASP A 281 -22.54 -6.54 -10.73
N ASN A 282 -21.53 -6.95 -11.52
CA ASN A 282 -21.71 -7.29 -12.93
C ASN A 282 -22.38 -8.65 -13.12
N THR A 283 -23.72 -8.67 -13.03
CA THR A 283 -24.53 -9.88 -13.22
C THR A 283 -24.60 -10.37 -14.66
N ALA A 284 -24.20 -9.55 -15.64
CA ALA A 284 -24.07 -9.96 -17.04
C ALA A 284 -22.80 -10.79 -17.30
N GLY A 285 -21.84 -10.75 -16.38
CA GLY A 285 -20.60 -11.49 -16.43
C GLY A 285 -19.45 -10.74 -17.13
N TRP A 286 -18.24 -11.22 -16.88
CA TRP A 286 -16.99 -10.74 -17.46
C TRP A 286 -16.53 -11.64 -18.60
N ASP A 287 -15.88 -11.05 -19.60
CA ASP A 287 -15.37 -11.78 -20.75
C ASP A 287 -13.91 -12.19 -20.54
N PHE A 288 -13.71 -13.31 -19.83
CA PHE A 288 -12.36 -13.84 -19.55
C PHE A 288 -11.69 -14.40 -20.80
N SER A 289 -12.47 -14.78 -21.82
CA SER A 289 -11.99 -15.28 -23.11
C SER A 289 -11.02 -14.29 -23.80
N LYS A 290 -11.13 -13.00 -23.49
CA LYS A 290 -10.22 -11.94 -24.00
C LYS A 290 -8.77 -12.07 -23.55
N SER A 291 -8.50 -12.81 -22.47
CA SER A 291 -7.13 -13.00 -21.95
C SER A 291 -6.79 -14.46 -21.61
N GLN A 292 -7.72 -15.39 -21.85
CA GLN A 292 -7.53 -16.81 -21.62
C GLN A 292 -8.31 -17.62 -22.66
N THR A 293 -7.60 -18.34 -23.53
CA THR A 293 -8.24 -19.23 -24.52
C THR A 293 -9.09 -20.29 -23.83
N GLY A 294 -10.33 -20.46 -24.30
CA GLY A 294 -11.28 -21.44 -23.77
C GLY A 294 -12.04 -21.00 -22.51
N ALA A 295 -11.73 -19.83 -21.94
CA ALA A 295 -12.46 -19.27 -20.82
C ALA A 295 -13.85 -18.77 -21.23
N GLY A 296 -14.73 -18.63 -20.24
CA GLY A 296 -16.06 -18.08 -20.40
C GLY A 296 -16.06 -16.62 -20.85
N ASP A 297 -17.09 -16.24 -21.60
CA ASP A 297 -17.35 -14.88 -22.07
C ASP A 297 -18.36 -14.11 -21.18
N LYS A 298 -18.95 -14.79 -20.20
CA LYS A 298 -19.99 -14.29 -19.28
C LYS A 298 -19.76 -14.85 -17.87
N VAL A 299 -18.53 -14.72 -17.37
CA VAL A 299 -18.15 -15.22 -16.05
C VAL A 299 -18.70 -14.27 -14.98
N VAL A 300 -19.79 -14.66 -14.34
CA VAL A 300 -20.32 -13.95 -13.16
C VAL A 300 -19.49 -14.33 -11.94
N THR A 301 -19.07 -13.36 -11.15
CA THR A 301 -18.20 -13.55 -10.00
C THR A 301 -18.83 -13.04 -8.71
N LYS A 302 -18.42 -13.62 -7.57
CA LYS A 302 -18.77 -13.11 -6.23
C LYS A 302 -17.53 -13.07 -5.36
N VAL A 303 -17.23 -11.89 -4.83
CA VAL A 303 -16.11 -11.72 -3.89
C VAL A 303 -16.50 -12.29 -2.55
N ILE A 304 -15.84 -13.37 -2.11
CA ILE A 304 -16.09 -14.03 -0.82
C ILE A 304 -15.04 -13.66 0.23
N MET A 305 -13.88 -13.16 -0.20
CA MET A 305 -12.83 -12.77 0.71
C MET A 305 -12.05 -11.58 0.16
N LYS A 306 -11.67 -10.66 1.04
CA LYS A 306 -10.78 -9.54 0.73
C LYS A 306 -9.57 -9.57 1.67
N ILE A 307 -8.37 -9.54 1.12
CA ILE A 307 -7.11 -9.56 1.86
C ILE A 307 -6.25 -8.36 1.47
N GLY A 308 -5.71 -7.66 2.45
CA GLY A 308 -4.94 -6.43 2.28
C GLY A 308 -4.15 -6.13 3.55
N ASP A 309 -3.20 -5.22 3.46
CA ASP A 309 -2.35 -4.82 4.57
C ASP A 309 -2.75 -3.45 5.16
N ASP A 310 -3.70 -2.78 4.51
CA ASP A 310 -4.31 -1.55 4.99
C ASP A 310 -5.83 -1.68 5.01
N ALA A 311 -6.46 -1.07 6.02
CA ALA A 311 -7.90 -0.82 6.01
C ALA A 311 -8.33 -0.09 4.74
N SER A 312 -7.41 0.70 4.16
CA SER A 312 -7.52 1.41 2.89
C SER A 312 -7.81 0.52 1.68
N ASP A 313 -7.45 -0.77 1.74
CA ASP A 313 -7.59 -1.66 0.60
C ASP A 313 -9.04 -2.07 0.34
N PHE A 314 -9.89 -2.03 1.38
CA PHE A 314 -11.23 -2.61 1.34
C PHE A 314 -12.35 -1.61 1.08
N TYR A 315 -12.23 -0.40 1.61
CA TYR A 315 -13.33 0.54 1.75
C TYR A 315 -12.92 1.98 1.46
N ASP A 316 -12.00 2.17 0.50
CA ASP A 316 -11.29 3.43 0.31
C ASP A 316 -12.21 4.64 0.15
N ASP A 317 -13.33 4.46 -0.53
CA ASP A 317 -14.34 5.50 -0.67
C ASP A 317 -14.86 6.03 0.68
N ALA A 318 -15.00 5.18 1.70
CA ALA A 318 -15.63 5.51 2.99
C ALA A 318 -14.81 6.49 3.83
N TYR A 319 -13.48 6.46 3.73
CA TYR A 319 -12.57 7.32 4.51
C TYR A 319 -11.65 8.18 3.67
N LYS A 320 -11.53 8.01 2.34
CA LYS A 320 -10.61 8.81 1.51
C LYS A 320 -10.81 10.31 1.65
N GLN A 321 -12.04 10.75 1.93
CA GLN A 321 -12.37 12.17 2.11
C GLN A 321 -12.11 12.69 3.52
N GLN A 322 -11.78 11.81 4.46
CA GLN A 322 -11.59 12.17 5.86
C GLN A 322 -10.09 12.14 6.19
N ALA A 323 -9.55 13.29 6.60
CA ALA A 323 -8.12 13.45 6.88
C ALA A 323 -7.72 13.05 8.32
N LYS A 324 -8.67 12.58 9.13
CA LYS A 324 -8.48 12.32 10.56
C LYS A 324 -8.25 10.83 10.82
N MET A 325 -7.20 10.52 11.58
CA MET A 325 -6.79 9.14 11.90
C MET A 325 -7.90 8.33 12.58
N ASP A 326 -8.69 8.94 13.46
CA ASP A 326 -9.76 8.28 14.22
C ASP A 326 -10.91 7.74 13.37
N VAL A 327 -11.05 8.20 12.13
CA VAL A 327 -12.20 7.85 11.28
C VAL A 327 -12.19 6.38 10.93
N THR A 328 -11.01 5.85 10.59
CA THR A 328 -10.85 4.42 10.30
C THR A 328 -11.19 3.60 11.53
N ASN A 329 -10.65 3.98 12.71
CA ASN A 329 -10.95 3.28 13.96
C ASN A 329 -12.45 3.30 14.28
N LYS A 330 -13.12 4.45 14.16
CA LYS A 330 -14.57 4.54 14.36
C LYS A 330 -15.34 3.69 13.35
N PHE A 331 -14.91 3.63 12.09
CA PHE A 331 -15.60 2.81 11.08
C PHE A 331 -15.58 1.31 11.43
N PHE A 332 -14.47 0.78 11.92
CA PHE A 332 -14.34 -0.66 12.23
C PHE A 332 -14.77 -1.04 13.66
N PHE A 333 -14.63 -0.13 14.62
CA PHE A 333 -14.79 -0.44 16.05
C PHE A 333 -15.96 0.25 16.74
N ASP A 334 -16.69 1.15 16.07
CA ASP A 334 -17.95 1.67 16.61
C ASP A 334 -19.01 0.55 16.60
N GLU A 335 -19.73 0.39 17.72
CA GLU A 335 -20.79 -0.61 17.89
C GLU A 335 -21.91 -0.50 16.83
N SER A 336 -22.11 0.68 16.25
CA SER A 336 -23.03 0.90 15.13
C SER A 336 -22.58 0.28 13.79
N ASN A 337 -21.37 -0.29 13.74
CA ASN A 337 -20.79 -0.97 12.57
C ASN A 337 -20.48 -2.46 12.85
N LYS A 338 -21.24 -3.12 13.72
CA LYS A 338 -21.02 -4.53 14.10
C LYS A 338 -20.95 -5.50 12.92
N GLU A 339 -21.64 -5.22 11.81
CA GLU A 339 -21.59 -6.03 10.59
C GLU A 339 -20.24 -5.92 9.87
N ILE A 340 -19.60 -4.76 9.92
CA ILE A 340 -18.23 -4.57 9.41
C ILE A 340 -17.25 -5.28 10.32
N LYS A 341 -17.44 -5.26 11.65
CA LYS A 341 -16.60 -6.05 12.56
C LYS A 341 -16.74 -7.55 12.30
N ALA A 342 -17.98 -8.03 12.11
CA ALA A 342 -18.28 -9.44 11.93
C ALA A 342 -17.54 -10.08 10.74
N ILE A 343 -17.43 -9.39 9.61
CA ILE A 343 -16.69 -9.90 8.44
C ILE A 343 -15.18 -10.05 8.70
N PHE A 344 -14.59 -9.46 9.75
CA PHE A 344 -13.18 -9.70 10.12
C PHE A 344 -13.01 -10.73 11.24
N THR A 345 -14.08 -11.03 11.99
CA THR A 345 -13.99 -11.83 13.22
C THR A 345 -14.71 -13.16 13.15
N ASP A 346 -15.74 -13.30 12.31
CA ASP A 346 -16.47 -14.56 12.15
C ASP A 346 -15.79 -15.44 11.10
N VAL A 347 -14.90 -16.31 11.58
CA VAL A 347 -14.15 -17.27 10.75
C VAL A 347 -15.05 -18.26 10.00
N ASN A 348 -16.33 -18.39 10.36
CA ASN A 348 -17.29 -19.21 9.62
C ASN A 348 -17.97 -18.46 8.47
N GLY A 349 -17.65 -17.18 8.30
CA GLY A 349 -18.21 -16.26 7.32
C GLY A 349 -19.42 -15.51 7.87
N ALA A 350 -19.30 -14.18 7.92
CA ALA A 350 -20.41 -13.29 8.23
C ALA A 350 -21.16 -12.89 6.96
N LYS A 351 -22.36 -12.31 7.10
CA LYS A 351 -23.08 -11.74 5.96
C LYS A 351 -22.20 -10.69 5.28
N GLY A 352 -22.00 -10.82 3.96
CA GLY A 352 -21.13 -9.91 3.23
C GLY A 352 -21.67 -8.49 3.26
N VAL A 353 -20.77 -7.50 3.23
CA VAL A 353 -21.14 -6.09 3.28
C VAL A 353 -20.49 -5.34 2.12
N LYS A 354 -21.34 -4.74 1.29
CA LYS A 354 -20.96 -3.77 0.27
C LYS A 354 -21.00 -2.38 0.88
N VAL A 355 -19.92 -1.64 0.66
CA VAL A 355 -19.82 -0.24 1.10
C VAL A 355 -19.72 0.63 -0.13
N THR A 356 -20.55 1.66 -0.19
CA THR A 356 -20.53 2.68 -1.24
C THR A 356 -20.59 4.07 -0.61
N VAL A 357 -20.24 5.09 -1.39
CA VAL A 357 -20.39 6.48 -0.96
C VAL A 357 -21.27 7.22 -1.93
N ASP A 358 -22.32 7.84 -1.41
CA ASP A 358 -23.22 8.66 -2.20
C ASP A 358 -22.45 9.88 -2.75
N LYS A 359 -22.52 10.07 -4.06
CA LYS A 359 -21.70 11.08 -4.74
C LYS A 359 -22.05 12.51 -4.33
N ASN A 360 -23.29 12.76 -3.92
CA ASN A 360 -23.81 14.09 -3.63
C ASN A 360 -23.62 14.45 -2.15
N THR A 361 -24.05 13.56 -1.26
CA THR A 361 -24.06 13.75 0.19
C THR A 361 -22.75 13.33 0.86
N LYS A 362 -21.89 12.58 0.14
CA LYS A 362 -20.67 11.96 0.67
C LYS A 362 -20.90 11.01 1.85
N LYS A 363 -22.14 10.60 2.08
CA LYS A 363 -22.49 9.65 3.14
C LYS A 363 -22.12 8.23 2.72
N VAL A 364 -21.59 7.48 3.68
CA VAL A 364 -21.30 6.06 3.54
C VAL A 364 -22.62 5.28 3.59
N LYS A 365 -22.85 4.42 2.60
CA LYS A 365 -23.96 3.48 2.54
C LYS A 365 -23.43 2.06 2.65
N LYS A 366 -24.06 1.27 3.51
CA LYS A 366 -23.77 -0.16 3.71
C LYS A 366 -24.96 -0.96 3.18
N GLU A 367 -24.68 -2.01 2.42
CA GLU A 367 -25.66 -2.91 1.84
C GLU A 367 -25.24 -4.35 2.15
N GLU A 368 -26.14 -5.15 2.70
CA GLU A 368 -25.89 -6.58 2.90
C GLU A 368 -25.89 -7.30 1.56
N LEU A 369 -24.90 -8.17 1.36
CA LEU A 369 -24.77 -9.00 0.19
C LEU A 369 -25.57 -10.29 0.34
N ALA A 370 -25.97 -10.89 -0.78
CA ALA A 370 -26.74 -12.14 -0.75
C ALA A 370 -25.92 -13.35 -0.25
N TRP A 371 -24.60 -13.25 -0.15
CA TRP A 371 -23.68 -14.32 0.26
C TRP A 371 -22.81 -13.91 1.46
N HIS A 372 -22.08 -14.88 2.02
CA HIS A 372 -21.18 -14.66 3.15
C HIS A 372 -19.77 -14.23 2.70
N GLN A 373 -19.09 -13.47 3.56
CA GLN A 373 -17.72 -13.01 3.34
C GLN A 373 -16.87 -13.14 4.60
N PHE A 374 -15.56 -13.18 4.38
CA PHE A 374 -14.56 -12.96 5.43
C PHE A 374 -13.45 -12.05 4.89
N ASN A 375 -13.07 -11.01 5.63
CA ASN A 375 -11.98 -10.13 5.26
C ASN A 375 -10.82 -10.29 6.23
N LEU A 376 -9.61 -10.10 5.75
CA LEU A 376 -8.41 -10.32 6.52
C LEU A 376 -7.43 -9.15 6.32
N GLN A 377 -6.96 -8.59 7.42
CA GLN A 377 -5.80 -7.71 7.43
C GLN A 377 -4.55 -8.56 7.66
N VAL A 378 -3.59 -8.49 6.75
CA VAL A 378 -2.24 -9.02 6.97
C VAL A 378 -1.36 -7.89 7.48
N PRO A 379 -0.33 -8.16 8.31
CA PRO A 379 0.58 -7.09 8.71
C PRO A 379 1.29 -6.52 7.47
N GLY A 380 1.23 -5.21 7.30
CA GLY A 380 2.06 -4.45 6.36
C GLY A 380 3.16 -3.69 7.08
N ASN A 381 4.08 -3.06 6.33
CA ASN A 381 5.09 -2.19 6.93
C ASN A 381 4.53 -0.90 7.54
N SER A 382 3.22 -0.66 7.37
CA SER A 382 2.50 0.48 7.94
C SER A 382 3.03 1.85 7.52
N MET A 383 3.92 1.93 6.52
CA MET A 383 4.63 3.18 6.19
C MET A 383 3.75 4.18 5.43
N TYR A 384 2.81 3.67 4.63
CA TYR A 384 1.89 4.43 3.78
C TYR A 384 0.42 4.12 4.07
N GLY A 385 0.17 3.42 5.18
CA GLY A 385 -1.18 3.04 5.56
C GLY A 385 -2.07 4.26 5.80
N SER A 386 -3.38 4.10 5.64
CA SER A 386 -4.39 5.14 5.88
C SER A 386 -4.23 5.86 7.22
N TRP A 387 -3.72 5.17 8.24
CA TRP A 387 -3.43 5.74 9.55
C TRP A 387 -2.35 6.84 9.50
N THR A 388 -1.36 6.77 8.60
CA THR A 388 -0.31 7.80 8.48
C THR A 388 -0.72 9.01 7.65
N LYS A 389 -1.87 8.96 6.96
CA LYS A 389 -2.28 10.02 6.03
C LYS A 389 -2.44 11.37 6.72
N GLY A 390 -3.00 11.38 7.93
CA GLY A 390 -3.10 12.58 8.78
C GLY A 390 -1.74 13.09 9.27
N LEU A 391 -0.72 12.24 9.23
CA LEU A 391 0.66 12.50 9.66
C LEU A 391 1.61 12.70 8.46
N SER A 392 1.08 13.21 7.35
CA SER A 392 1.82 13.45 6.10
C SER A 392 2.56 12.21 5.59
N TYR A 393 1.90 11.04 5.68
CA TYR A 393 2.43 9.74 5.27
C TYR A 393 3.77 9.38 5.94
N GLY A 394 3.80 9.52 7.26
CA GLY A 394 4.94 9.10 8.08
C GLY A 394 6.13 10.07 8.04
N SER A 395 5.86 11.36 7.76
CA SER A 395 6.91 12.37 7.84
C SER A 395 7.44 12.49 9.28
N PHE A 396 8.76 12.59 9.44
CA PHE A 396 9.39 12.64 10.76
C PHE A 396 8.83 13.80 11.61
N GLY A 397 8.60 14.96 11.00
CA GLY A 397 8.04 16.13 11.70
C GLY A 397 6.67 15.85 12.29
N SER A 398 5.73 15.32 11.48
CA SER A 398 4.39 15.00 11.96
C SER A 398 4.37 13.85 12.96
N LEU A 399 5.20 12.82 12.77
CA LEU A 399 5.34 11.73 13.74
C LEU A 399 5.91 12.22 15.08
N TRP A 400 6.84 13.17 15.05
CA TRP A 400 7.38 13.80 16.25
C TRP A 400 6.34 14.62 16.99
N GLU A 401 5.54 15.41 16.28
CA GLU A 401 4.43 16.17 16.87
C GLU A 401 3.42 15.22 17.53
N GLU A 402 3.02 14.15 16.83
CA GLU A 402 2.08 13.16 17.36
C GLU A 402 2.64 12.40 18.57
N LEU A 403 3.93 12.05 18.56
CA LEU A 403 4.58 11.44 19.71
C LEU A 403 4.54 12.34 20.95
N ASN A 404 4.70 13.66 20.79
CA ASN A 404 4.60 14.59 21.91
C ASN A 404 3.16 14.70 22.42
N ASN A 405 2.15 14.62 21.53
CA ASN A 405 0.74 14.57 21.93
C ASN A 405 0.46 13.32 22.76
N ILE A 406 0.85 12.14 22.27
CA ILE A 406 0.71 10.86 22.99
C ILE A 406 1.40 10.92 24.36
N TYR A 407 2.62 11.46 24.42
CA TYR A 407 3.35 11.61 25.68
C TYR A 407 2.61 12.53 26.68
N ALA A 408 2.06 13.65 26.20
CA ALA A 408 1.34 14.60 27.05
C ALA A 408 -0.02 14.06 27.53
N GLU A 409 -0.64 13.17 26.75
CA GLU A 409 -1.94 12.55 27.05
C GLU A 409 -1.81 11.23 27.82
N SER A 410 -0.61 10.64 27.88
CA SER A 410 -0.39 9.37 28.58
C SER A 410 -0.66 9.52 30.08
N THR A 411 -1.24 8.47 30.67
CA THR A 411 -1.51 8.35 32.11
C THR A 411 -0.80 7.15 32.71
N ASP A 412 0.14 6.54 31.96
CA ASP A 412 0.84 5.31 32.36
C ASP A 412 1.71 5.51 33.60
N ASP A 413 2.18 6.73 33.85
CA ASP A 413 2.95 7.14 35.03
C ASP A 413 2.09 7.79 36.12
N SER A 414 0.77 7.91 35.91
CA SER A 414 -0.13 8.47 36.90
C SER A 414 -0.45 7.43 37.97
N THR A 415 -0.04 7.70 39.21
CA THR A 415 -0.57 6.97 40.38
C THR A 415 -2.00 7.42 40.62
N LYS A 416 -2.98 6.62 40.18
CA LYS A 416 -4.39 6.81 40.53
C LYS A 416 -4.65 6.61 42.02
#